data_AF-A0A7X3I0R3-F1
#
_entry.id   AF-A0A7X3I0R3-F1
#
_cell.length_a   1.000
_cell.length_b   1.000
_cell.length_c   1.000
_cell.angle_alpha   90.00
_cell.angle_beta   90.00
_cell.angle_gamma   90.00
#
_symmetry.space_group_name_H-M   'P 1'
#
loop_
_entity.id
_entity.type
_entity.pdbx_description
1 polymer ?
#
loop_
_entity_poly.entity_id
_entity_poly.type
_entity_poly.pdbx_seq_one_letter_code
_entity_poly.pdbx_strand_id
1 'polypeptide(L)'
;MQLTNLELFALDKLLHDHEPAVEALKSPVATVLERVETPAGFYSVIQLQQRLASAGELLEREWKFRLKRLKSAGYFVCWLDGESTLCLEAVISRGVRPAVFTPELFV
;
A
#
# COMPACT_ATOMS: atom_id res chain seq x y z
N MET A 1 -5.92 -2.78 -13.66
CA MET A 1 -4.67 -3.59 -13.57
C MET A 1 -4.73 -4.46 -12.33
N GLN A 2 -3.92 -5.52 -12.22
CA GLN A 2 -3.82 -6.31 -10.98
C GLN A 2 -2.84 -5.66 -9.98
N LEU A 3 -2.97 -6.02 -8.70
CA LEU A 3 -1.97 -5.65 -7.70
C LEU A 3 -0.65 -6.37 -7.96
N THR A 4 0.44 -5.67 -7.76
CA THR A 4 1.81 -6.18 -7.78
C THR A 4 2.15 -6.81 -6.43
N ASN A 5 3.22 -7.62 -6.41
CA ASN A 5 3.74 -8.19 -5.17
C ASN A 5 4.13 -7.13 -4.13
N LEU A 6 4.59 -5.94 -4.58
CA LEU A 6 4.94 -4.84 -3.69
C LEU A 6 3.71 -4.24 -3.02
N GLU A 7 2.65 -3.98 -3.78
CA GLU A 7 1.40 -3.45 -3.24
C GLU A 7 0.76 -4.45 -2.28
N LEU A 8 0.73 -5.74 -2.64
CA LEU A 8 0.24 -6.81 -1.77
C LEU A 8 1.03 -6.87 -0.46
N PHE A 9 2.36 -6.78 -0.52
CA PHE A 9 3.21 -6.74 0.67
C PHE A 9 2.91 -5.52 1.56
N ALA A 10 2.78 -4.34 0.96
CA ALA A 10 2.49 -3.11 1.70
C ALA A 10 1.12 -3.20 2.40
N LEU A 11 0.10 -3.68 1.70
CA LEU A 11 -1.25 -3.86 2.24
C LEU A 11 -1.31 -4.91 3.34
N ASP A 12 -0.58 -6.02 3.20
CA ASP A 12 -0.43 -7.02 4.26
C ASP A 12 0.12 -6.40 5.55
N LYS A 13 1.15 -5.56 5.44
CA LYS A 13 1.75 -4.86 6.61
C LYS A 13 0.80 -3.81 7.19
N LEU A 14 0.17 -3.02 6.32
CA LEU A 14 -0.71 -1.92 6.70
C LEU A 14 -2.04 -2.39 7.29
N LEU A 15 -2.53 -3.58 6.95
CA LEU A 15 -3.86 -4.06 7.29
C LEU A 15 -3.86 -5.33 8.14
N HIS A 16 -2.70 -5.75 8.66
CA HIS A 16 -2.50 -7.00 9.40
C HIS A 16 -3.48 -7.27 10.57
N ASP A 17 -4.07 -6.24 11.16
CA ASP A 17 -5.03 -6.25 12.27
C ASP A 17 -6.43 -5.71 11.88
N HIS A 18 -6.70 -5.52 10.58
CA HIS A 18 -7.97 -5.01 10.06
C HIS A 18 -8.64 -6.03 9.10
N GLU A 19 -9.15 -7.12 9.68
CA GLU A 19 -9.74 -8.27 8.96
C GLU A 19 -10.73 -7.88 7.84
N PRO A 20 -11.67 -6.92 8.03
CA PRO A 20 -12.61 -6.56 6.95
C PRO A 20 -11.94 -5.97 5.70
N ALA A 21 -10.83 -5.24 5.88
CA ALA A 21 -10.10 -4.62 4.77
C ALA A 21 -9.23 -5.66 4.06
N VAL A 22 -8.65 -6.58 4.82
CA VAL A 22 -7.91 -7.73 4.31
C VAL A 22 -8.82 -8.60 3.43
N GLU A 23 -10.04 -8.90 3.87
CA GLU A 23 -10.99 -9.70 3.09
C GLU A 23 -11.47 -8.96 1.82
N ALA A 24 -11.70 -7.64 1.90
CA ALA A 24 -12.05 -6.83 0.72
C ALA A 24 -10.95 -6.81 -0.35
N LEU A 25 -9.67 -6.98 0.05
CA LEU A 25 -8.50 -7.02 -0.83
C LEU A 25 -8.12 -8.42 -1.30
N LYS A 26 -8.38 -9.47 -0.50
CA LYS A 26 -8.12 -10.88 -0.86
C LYS A 26 -9.04 -11.40 -1.97
N SER A 27 -10.14 -10.70 -2.25
CA SER A 27 -10.97 -11.02 -3.40
C SER A 27 -10.14 -10.84 -4.70
N PRO A 28 -10.10 -11.83 -5.61
CA PRO A 28 -9.27 -11.82 -6.84
C PRO A 28 -9.63 -10.74 -7.87
N VAL A 29 -10.41 -9.74 -7.45
CA VAL A 29 -11.06 -8.73 -8.28
C VAL A 29 -10.71 -7.30 -7.80
N ALA A 30 -9.89 -7.15 -6.73
CA ALA A 30 -9.31 -5.85 -6.39
C ALA A 30 -8.47 -5.33 -7.56
N THR A 31 -8.84 -4.15 -8.08
CA THR A 31 -8.30 -3.66 -9.34
C THR A 31 -7.58 -2.34 -9.11
N VAL A 32 -6.33 -2.26 -9.54
CA VAL A 32 -5.59 -0.99 -9.56
C VAL A 32 -6.10 -0.16 -10.73
N LEU A 33 -6.72 0.98 -10.40
CA LEU A 33 -7.23 1.98 -11.33
C LEU A 33 -6.10 2.85 -11.87
N GLU A 34 -5.21 3.27 -10.99
CA GLU A 34 -4.08 4.14 -11.30
C GLU A 34 -2.83 3.67 -10.55
N ARG A 35 -1.68 3.75 -11.21
CA ARG A 35 -0.37 3.52 -10.60
C ARG A 35 0.62 4.53 -11.15
N VAL A 36 1.26 5.27 -10.26
CA VAL A 36 2.24 6.30 -10.59
C VAL A 36 3.54 6.03 -9.84
N GLU A 37 4.63 5.97 -10.59
CA GLU A 37 5.97 5.92 -10.03
C GLU A 37 6.46 7.33 -9.75
N THR A 38 6.95 7.58 -8.53
CA THR A 38 7.48 8.88 -8.11
C THR A 38 8.98 8.78 -7.80
N PRO A 39 9.73 9.90 -7.79
CA PRO A 39 11.13 9.86 -7.37
C PRO A 39 11.35 9.26 -5.97
N ALA A 40 10.34 9.36 -5.10
CA ALA A 40 10.40 8.88 -3.71
C ALA A 40 9.79 7.48 -3.53
N GLY A 41 9.05 6.92 -4.49
CA GLY A 41 8.41 5.61 -4.35
C GLY A 41 7.26 5.48 -5.34
N PHE A 42 6.05 5.16 -4.88
CA PHE A 42 4.92 5.01 -5.79
C PHE A 42 3.61 5.43 -5.12
N TYR A 43 2.60 5.66 -5.95
CA TYR A 43 1.21 5.85 -5.56
C TYR A 43 0.31 4.93 -6.39
N SER A 44 -0.68 4.33 -5.74
CA SER A 44 -1.65 3.44 -6.36
C SER A 44 -3.06 3.73 -5.86
N VAL A 45 -4.02 3.74 -6.79
CA VAL A 45 -5.45 3.85 -6.52
C VAL A 45 -6.09 2.50 -6.77
N ILE A 46 -6.68 1.91 -5.73
CA ILE A 46 -7.19 0.53 -5.76
C ILE A 46 -8.69 0.56 -5.57
N GLN A 47 -9.42 0.03 -6.54
CA GLN A 47 -10.85 -0.21 -6.43
C GLN A 47 -11.10 -1.46 -5.60
N LEU A 48 -11.81 -1.28 -4.49
CA LEU A 48 -12.37 -2.34 -3.66
C LEU A 48 -13.71 -2.80 -4.27
N GLN A 49 -13.93 -4.10 -4.29
CA GLN A 49 -15.16 -4.68 -4.86
C GLN A 49 -16.30 -4.79 -3.84
N GLN A 50 -15.94 -4.94 -2.57
CA GLN A 50 -16.88 -4.76 -1.47
C GLN A 50 -16.68 -3.36 -0.92
N ARG A 51 -17.79 -2.62 -0.79
CA ARG A 51 -17.77 -1.40 0.00
C ARG A 51 -17.36 -1.79 1.41
N LEU A 52 -16.35 -1.10 1.94
CA LEU A 52 -16.10 -1.16 3.37
C LEU A 52 -17.23 -0.37 4.01
N ALA A 53 -18.35 -1.04 4.28
CA ALA A 53 -19.57 -0.44 4.83
C ALA A 53 -19.35 0.21 6.21
N SER A 54 -18.19 0.00 6.81
CA SER A 54 -17.67 0.69 7.98
C SER A 54 -16.58 1.72 7.63
N ALA A 55 -16.69 2.46 6.52
CA ALA A 55 -15.74 3.50 6.09
C ALA A 55 -15.40 4.58 7.15
N GLY A 56 -16.07 4.60 8.30
CA GLY A 56 -15.65 5.33 9.50
C GLY A 56 -14.50 4.70 10.31
N GLU A 57 -14.04 3.49 10.00
CA GLU A 57 -13.08 2.74 10.85
C GLU A 57 -11.67 2.62 10.27
N LEU A 58 -11.50 2.55 8.93
CA LEU A 58 -10.16 2.53 8.34
C LEU A 58 -9.61 3.95 8.21
N LEU A 59 -9.12 4.47 9.33
CA LEU A 59 -8.29 5.67 9.36
C LEU A 59 -7.02 5.47 8.54
N GLU A 60 -6.38 6.57 8.15
CA GLU A 60 -5.05 6.52 7.54
C GLU A 60 -4.11 5.63 8.38
N ARG A 61 -3.49 4.67 7.71
CA ARG A 61 -2.57 3.72 8.34
C ARG A 61 -1.19 3.90 7.76
N GLU A 62 -0.21 3.92 8.63
CA GLU A 62 1.20 4.06 8.25
C GLU A 62 2.00 2.87 8.78
N TRP A 63 2.88 2.34 7.93
CA TRP A 63 3.88 1.35 8.34
C TRP A 63 5.27 1.81 7.92
N LYS A 64 6.12 2.10 8.91
CA LYS A 64 7.50 2.55 8.70
C LYS A 64 8.41 1.38 8.39
N PHE A 65 9.34 1.59 7.48
CA PHE A 65 10.31 0.57 7.07
C PHE A 65 11.73 1.10 6.94
N ARG A 66 12.67 0.16 6.93
CA ARG A 66 14.04 0.39 6.45
C ARG A 66 14.35 -0.53 5.28
N LEU A 67 15.20 -0.07 4.37
CA LEU A 67 15.65 -0.90 3.27
C LEU A 67 16.91 -1.67 3.66
N LYS A 68 16.92 -3.00 3.47
CA LYS A 68 18.08 -3.87 3.65
C LYS A 68 19.25 -3.33 2.83
N ARG A 69 20.42 -3.27 3.47
CA ARG A 69 21.71 -2.90 2.85
C ARG A 69 21.79 -1.47 2.30
N LEU A 70 20.68 -0.74 2.27
CA LEU A 70 20.63 0.67 1.89
C LEU A 70 20.44 1.49 3.16
N LYS A 71 21.13 2.63 3.28
CA LYS A 71 20.88 3.59 4.38
C LYS A 71 19.61 4.42 4.11
N SER A 72 18.60 3.78 3.52
CA SER A 72 17.33 4.38 3.12
C SER A 72 16.21 3.89 4.05
N ALA A 73 15.26 4.77 4.31
CA ALA A 73 14.09 4.50 5.14
C ALA A 73 12.88 5.24 4.58
N GLY A 74 11.71 4.80 4.98
CA GLY A 74 10.47 5.29 4.45
C GLY A 74 9.26 4.75 5.20
N TYR A 75 8.12 4.88 4.57
CA TYR A 75 6.88 4.32 5.06
C TYR A 75 5.97 3.95 3.89
N PHE A 76 5.13 2.96 4.13
CA PHE A 76 3.90 2.79 3.38
C PHE A 76 2.79 3.51 4.12
N VAL A 77 1.84 4.06 3.39
CA VAL A 77 0.61 4.64 3.95
C VAL A 77 -0.58 4.25 3.08
N CYS A 78 -1.71 3.96 3.71
CA CYS A 78 -2.97 3.78 2.99
C CYS A 78 -4.14 4.47 3.69
N TRP A 79 -5.10 4.93 2.90
CA TRP A 79 -6.33 5.55 3.38
C TRP A 79 -7.47 5.28 2.40
N LEU A 80 -8.70 5.30 2.90
CA LEU A 80 -9.87 5.26 2.04
C LEU A 80 -10.11 6.63 1.39
N ASP A 81 -10.40 6.62 0.10
CA ASP A 81 -10.91 7.76 -0.63
C ASP A 81 -12.37 7.45 -1.04
N GLY A 82 -13.31 7.80 -0.14
CA GLY A 82 -14.71 7.40 -0.24
C GLY A 82 -14.96 5.96 0.22
N GLU A 83 -16.02 5.32 -0.32
CA GLU A 83 -16.51 4.03 0.19
C GLU A 83 -15.86 2.80 -0.46
N SER A 84 -15.20 2.98 -1.60
CA SER A 84 -14.78 1.88 -2.46
C SER A 84 -13.38 2.03 -3.06
N THR A 85 -12.67 3.09 -2.70
CA THR A 85 -11.33 3.34 -3.22
C THR A 85 -10.35 3.34 -2.07
N LEU A 86 -9.26 2.61 -2.23
CA LEU A 86 -8.13 2.59 -1.30
C LEU A 86 -6.94 3.22 -2.00
N CYS A 87 -6.43 4.30 -1.44
CA CYS A 87 -5.16 4.88 -1.84
C CYS A 87 -4.03 4.16 -1.10
N LEU A 88 -2.95 3.86 -1.81
CA LEU A 88 -1.73 3.28 -1.26
C LEU A 88 -0.54 4.08 -1.77
N GLU A 89 0.31 4.52 -0.86
CA GLU A 89 1.53 5.24 -1.19
C GLU A 89 2.74 4.61 -0.49
N ALA A 90 3.87 4.63 -1.18
CA ALA A 90 5.17 4.34 -0.62
C ALA A 90 6.09 5.55 -0.76
N VAL A 91 6.68 5.98 0.36
CA VAL A 91 7.55 7.15 0.40
C VAL A 91 8.89 6.79 1.03
N ILE A 92 9.98 6.95 0.27
CA ILE A 92 11.34 6.98 0.80
C ILE A 92 11.58 8.38 1.38
N SER A 93 11.41 8.49 2.69
CA SER A 93 11.60 9.76 3.43
C SER A 93 13.08 10.05 3.73
N ARG A 94 13.95 9.05 3.61
CA ARG A 94 15.39 9.21 3.81
C ARG A 94 16.17 8.33 2.84
N GLY A 95 17.22 8.90 2.25
CA GLY A 95 18.15 8.18 1.39
C GLY A 95 17.70 8.18 -0.08
N VAL A 96 18.14 7.17 -0.82
CA VAL A 96 17.88 7.05 -2.26
C VAL A 96 16.90 5.92 -2.50
N ARG A 97 15.94 6.17 -3.41
CA ARG A 97 15.03 5.15 -3.92
C ARG A 97 15.82 4.11 -4.74
N PRO A 98 15.70 2.81 -4.44
CA PRO A 98 16.38 1.78 -5.23
C PRO A 98 15.79 1.70 -6.65
N ALA A 99 16.63 1.31 -7.62
CA ALA A 99 16.21 1.13 -9.01
C ALA A 99 15.15 0.02 -9.18
N VAL A 100 15.21 -1.01 -8.33
CA VAL A 100 14.17 -2.04 -8.24
C VAL A 100 13.58 -1.96 -6.84
N PHE A 101 12.27 -1.73 -6.75
CA PHE A 101 11.58 -1.58 -5.48
C PHE A 101 10.72 -2.82 -5.25
N THR A 102 11.18 -3.74 -4.40
CA THR A 102 10.55 -5.06 -4.21
C THR A 102 10.45 -5.44 -2.73
N PRO A 103 9.49 -6.30 -2.35
CA PRO A 103 9.26 -6.73 -0.96
C PRO A 103 10.51 -7.22 -0.20
N GLU A 104 11.45 -7.86 -0.91
CA GLU A 104 12.62 -8.48 -0.29
C GLU A 104 13.58 -7.44 0.32
N LEU A 105 13.47 -6.19 -0.12
CA LEU A 105 14.28 -5.07 0.37
C LEU A 105 13.82 -4.55 1.73
N PHE A 106 12.62 -4.84 2.21
CA PHE A 106 12.10 -4.23 3.44
C PHE A 106 12.47 -5.06 4.69
N VAL A 107 12.66 -4.35 5.81
CA VAL A 107 12.82 -4.89 7.18
C VAL A 107 11.93 -4.13 8.13
#